data_AF-A0A1L7VHM4-F1
#
_entry.id   AF-A0A1L7VHM4-F1
#
_cell.length_a   1.000
_cell.length_b   1.000
_cell.length_c   1.000
_cell.angle_alpha   90.00
_cell.angle_beta   90.00
_cell.angle_gamma   90.00
#
_symmetry.space_group_name_H-M   'P 1'
#
loop_
_entity.id
_entity.type
_entity.pdbx_description
1 polymer ?
#
loop_
_entity_poly.entity_id
_entity_poly.type
_entity_poly.pdbx_seq_one_letter_code
_entity_poly.pdbx_strand_id
1 'polypeptide(L)'
;MAVQTTAGRSSRGHNPATHKRPTGAVRPIFIFYFVAVCFMGIHAAFFAVLNNRPVNTTIGQGLSTALANILDIFVEVSLLGGLGVAYNQILARFLRQKSFYSQDTKLHTLASSPWNLFRPRVLAHILHIKRLWLVGFLCAGIPFAAVFPPGALTVKFQNSVPLTMNAVPTINISDYGNGTYQDFVEKSFFEMNADLSYMNQLRPSLNALAAQVLSSGRPVKIDSPCGASCVYDISIEGPRFHCQEHSRRDALSEGCSIIYRAADEKDSSPDEPYSRTNNSFKMSWYTDPRPENCTSRSIKTLDCSMKLATYNLHINNSLDSSQSIDVRIENEREVWSENAWIQTQFFYYFFYGGGITPRLANDSLEANFTNAQAYGISRAAVHALQGEVEMSRDGPGLGVIFFLGNASQVLGSPYIGLDDRYNAHFNISAAGIERYLQDVVISTISLGMSTHNGDINASIGAEVYQFSEKVQFIAGYGACIVIALSIFAFSHFLT
;
A
#
# COMPACT_ATOMS: atom_id res chain seq x y z
N MET A 1 77.28 17.81 101.01
CA MET A 1 76.97 16.59 100.23
C MET A 1 76.59 17.02 98.83
N ALA A 2 77.34 16.55 97.84
CA ALA A 2 77.20 16.82 96.42
C ALA A 2 76.55 15.64 95.70
N VAL A 3 75.92 15.85 94.53
CA VAL A 3 75.86 15.01 93.30
C VAL A 3 75.17 15.89 92.22
N GLN A 4 75.79 16.37 91.13
CA GLN A 4 76.30 15.77 89.88
C GLN A 4 75.25 15.38 88.78
N THR A 5 75.58 15.79 87.56
CA THR A 5 74.91 15.81 86.24
C THR A 5 74.71 14.45 85.53
N THR A 6 73.80 14.34 84.55
CA THR A 6 74.06 13.83 83.16
C THR A 6 72.85 13.85 82.22
N ALA A 7 73.15 13.91 80.90
CA ALA A 7 72.26 13.99 79.75
C ALA A 7 71.84 12.61 79.17
N GLY A 8 70.78 12.59 78.35
CA GLY A 8 70.36 11.41 77.57
C GLY A 8 69.59 11.76 76.30
N ARG A 9 70.10 11.29 75.16
CA ARG A 9 69.62 11.42 73.76
C ARG A 9 68.85 10.15 73.37
N SER A 10 67.73 10.25 72.64
CA SER A 10 67.13 9.08 71.97
C SER A 10 66.47 9.43 70.62
N SER A 11 66.51 8.45 69.73
CA SER A 11 66.55 8.50 68.26
C SER A 11 65.17 8.49 67.59
N ARG A 12 65.04 9.27 66.50
CA ARG A 12 63.93 9.23 65.53
C ARG A 12 64.12 8.04 64.57
N GLY A 13 63.18 7.10 64.58
CA GLY A 13 62.96 6.16 63.48
C GLY A 13 61.94 6.71 62.49
N HIS A 14 62.36 6.96 61.25
CA HIS A 14 61.50 7.39 60.14
C HIS A 14 61.34 6.21 59.18
N ASN A 15 60.16 5.61 59.10
CA ASN A 15 59.82 4.59 58.10
C ASN A 15 59.34 5.30 56.81
N PRO A 16 59.89 4.99 55.64
CA PRO A 16 59.39 5.54 54.38
C PRO A 16 58.11 4.82 53.95
N ALA A 17 57.03 5.59 53.78
CA ALA A 17 55.78 5.11 53.21
C ALA A 17 56.00 4.77 51.72
N THR A 18 55.86 3.48 51.38
CA THR A 18 55.89 3.00 50.00
C THR A 18 54.69 3.53 49.22
N HIS A 19 54.96 4.37 48.23
CA HIS A 19 54.00 4.97 47.31
C HIS A 19 53.44 3.90 46.34
N LYS A 20 52.32 3.25 46.70
CA LYS A 20 51.59 2.37 45.76
C LYS A 20 51.02 3.23 44.61
N ARG A 21 51.40 2.92 43.36
CA ARG A 21 50.81 3.52 42.15
C ARG A 21 49.29 3.25 42.09
N PRO A 22 48.47 4.20 41.63
CA PRO A 22 47.02 4.06 41.56
C PRO A 22 46.61 3.23 40.34
N THR A 23 46.83 1.92 40.38
CA THR A 23 46.37 0.97 39.34
C THR A 23 44.93 0.48 39.56
N GLY A 24 44.33 0.74 40.73
CA GLY A 24 43.01 0.22 41.11
C GLY A 24 41.80 0.87 40.45
N ALA A 25 41.95 2.02 39.78
CA ALA A 25 40.84 2.85 39.35
C ALA A 25 40.43 2.66 37.88
N VAL A 26 41.22 1.91 37.09
CA VAL A 26 40.94 1.58 35.69
C VAL A 26 39.93 0.43 35.57
N ARG A 27 40.03 -0.57 36.46
CA ARG A 27 39.13 -1.74 36.53
C ARG A 27 37.64 -1.37 36.64
N PRO A 28 37.20 -0.47 37.54
CA PRO A 28 35.77 -0.10 37.62
C PRO A 28 35.26 0.60 36.35
N ILE A 29 36.06 1.42 35.68
CA ILE A 29 35.65 2.09 34.43
C ILE A 29 35.36 1.05 33.33
N PHE A 30 36.25 0.08 33.17
CA PHE A 30 36.04 -1.00 32.19
C PHE A 30 34.78 -1.83 32.50
N ILE A 31 34.50 -2.12 33.77
CA ILE A 31 33.29 -2.85 34.16
C ILE A 31 32.05 -2.06 33.75
N PHE A 32 31.98 -0.76 34.07
CA PHE A 32 30.86 0.09 33.70
C PHE A 32 30.65 0.19 32.18
N TYR A 33 31.72 0.36 31.41
CA TYR A 33 31.63 0.43 29.94
C TYR A 33 31.24 -0.92 29.32
N PHE A 34 31.76 -2.03 29.85
CA PHE A 34 31.35 -3.36 29.41
C PHE A 34 29.86 -3.60 29.65
N VAL A 35 29.36 -3.26 30.85
CA VAL A 35 27.93 -3.37 31.18
C VAL A 35 27.08 -2.49 30.24
N ALA A 36 27.52 -1.27 29.93
CA ALA A 36 26.84 -0.41 28.97
C ALA A 36 26.73 -1.06 27.58
N VAL A 37 27.83 -1.61 27.06
CA VAL A 37 27.85 -2.30 25.75
C VAL A 37 26.93 -3.53 25.76
N CYS A 38 26.89 -4.28 26.86
CA CYS A 38 25.95 -5.40 27.01
C CYS A 38 24.49 -4.94 26.90
N PHE A 39 24.11 -3.86 27.60
CA PHE A 39 22.75 -3.31 27.50
C PHE A 39 22.42 -2.77 26.11
N MET A 40 23.38 -2.12 25.43
CA MET A 40 23.21 -1.71 24.02
C MET A 40 22.95 -2.92 23.12
N GLY A 41 23.67 -4.03 23.34
CA GLY A 41 23.46 -5.29 22.62
C GLY A 41 22.09 -5.90 22.88
N ILE A 42 21.62 -5.90 24.14
CA ILE A 42 20.28 -6.34 24.51
C ILE A 42 19.21 -5.47 23.84
N HIS A 43 19.39 -4.14 23.82
CA HIS A 43 18.47 -3.21 23.17
C HIS A 43 18.41 -3.45 21.64
N ALA A 44 19.56 -3.66 21.00
CA ALA A 44 19.61 -3.98 19.58
C ALA A 44 18.92 -5.32 19.27
N ALA A 45 19.15 -6.34 20.11
CA ALA A 45 18.51 -7.65 19.97
C ALA A 45 16.99 -7.56 20.15
N PHE A 46 16.54 -6.78 21.14
CA PHE A 46 15.12 -6.51 21.38
C PHE A 46 14.45 -5.89 20.14
N PHE A 47 15.05 -4.85 19.55
CA PHE A 47 14.53 -4.25 18.33
C PHE A 47 14.59 -5.19 17.12
N ALA A 48 15.65 -5.98 16.99
CA ALA A 48 15.75 -6.98 15.94
C ALA A 48 14.66 -8.06 16.05
N VAL A 49 14.30 -8.48 17.26
CA VAL A 49 13.22 -9.45 17.51
C VAL A 49 11.86 -8.87 17.13
N LEU A 50 11.61 -7.60 17.45
CA LEU A 50 10.33 -6.95 17.14
C LEU A 50 10.19 -6.54 15.68
N ASN A 51 11.30 -6.30 14.98
CA ASN A 51 11.28 -5.83 13.60
C ASN A 51 10.46 -6.76 12.68
N ASN A 52 9.56 -6.16 11.90
CA ASN A 52 8.60 -6.81 11.02
C ASN A 52 7.59 -7.73 11.73
N ARG A 53 7.32 -7.52 13.04
CA ARG A 53 6.27 -8.25 13.75
C ARG A 53 5.04 -7.38 14.02
N PRO A 54 3.82 -7.96 13.97
CA PRO A 54 2.60 -7.23 14.25
C PRO A 54 2.48 -6.92 15.74
N VAL A 55 2.11 -5.67 16.05
CA VAL A 55 1.95 -5.17 17.43
C VAL A 55 0.91 -5.99 18.19
N ASN A 56 -0.20 -6.36 17.56
CA ASN A 56 -1.29 -7.12 18.20
C ASN A 56 -0.88 -8.54 18.63
N THR A 57 0.12 -9.14 17.98
CA THR A 57 0.59 -10.50 18.30
C THR A 57 1.82 -10.54 19.20
N THR A 58 2.39 -9.37 19.48
CA THR A 58 3.63 -9.23 20.25
C THR A 58 3.37 -8.40 21.50
N ILE A 59 4.39 -7.68 21.97
CA ILE A 59 4.20 -6.74 23.08
C ILE A 59 3.48 -5.50 22.57
N GLY A 60 2.58 -4.93 23.38
CA GLY A 60 1.91 -3.69 23.01
C GLY A 60 2.88 -2.51 22.89
N GLN A 61 2.52 -1.52 22.07
CA GLN A 61 3.35 -0.33 21.82
C GLN A 61 3.82 0.36 23.11
N GLY A 62 2.92 0.55 24.08
CA GLY A 62 3.27 1.16 25.37
C GLY A 62 4.36 0.38 26.13
N LEU A 63 4.27 -0.95 26.15
CA LEU A 63 5.27 -1.80 26.81
C LEU A 63 6.60 -1.80 26.05
N SER A 64 6.56 -1.84 24.71
CA SER A 64 7.77 -1.75 23.88
C SER A 64 8.54 -0.46 24.11
N THR A 65 7.84 0.68 24.11
CA THR A 65 8.45 1.99 24.36
C THR A 65 9.01 2.08 25.78
N ALA A 66 8.29 1.57 26.79
CA ALA A 66 8.78 1.51 28.16
C ALA A 66 10.07 0.67 28.29
N LEU A 67 10.12 -0.53 27.69
CA LEU A 67 11.31 -1.39 27.73
C LEU A 67 12.51 -0.75 27.01
N ALA A 68 12.28 -0.12 25.86
CA ALA A 68 13.33 0.60 25.14
C ALA A 68 13.94 1.74 25.98
N ASN A 69 13.09 2.54 26.62
CA ASN A 69 13.54 3.62 27.52
C ASN A 69 14.28 3.08 28.75
N ILE A 70 13.80 1.98 29.35
CA ILE A 70 14.46 1.35 30.51
C ILE A 70 15.87 0.86 30.13
N LEU A 71 15.99 0.17 28.99
CA LEU A 71 17.28 -0.32 28.49
C LEU A 71 18.24 0.85 28.23
N ASP A 72 17.74 1.94 27.68
CA ASP A 72 18.55 3.14 27.45
C ASP A 72 19.02 3.81 28.75
N ILE A 73 18.15 3.93 29.75
CA ILE A 73 18.53 4.43 31.09
C ILE A 73 19.64 3.56 31.70
N PHE A 74 19.58 2.23 31.55
CA PHE A 74 20.65 1.36 32.04
C PHE A 74 21.98 1.60 31.31
N VAL A 75 21.96 1.89 30.01
CA VAL A 75 23.15 2.29 29.26
C VAL A 75 23.68 3.61 29.78
N GLU A 76 22.81 4.62 29.92
CA GLU A 76 23.18 5.96 30.40
C GLU A 76 23.82 5.91 31.79
N VAL A 77 23.16 5.28 32.77
CA VAL A 77 23.65 5.13 34.14
C VAL A 77 25.00 4.40 34.17
N SER A 78 25.17 3.37 33.33
CA SER A 78 26.44 2.63 33.25
C SER A 78 27.56 3.50 32.70
N LEU A 79 27.33 4.25 31.62
CA LEU A 79 28.32 5.16 31.04
C LEU A 79 28.67 6.32 31.98
N LEU A 80 27.66 6.97 32.57
CA LEU A 80 27.85 8.05 33.53
C LEU A 80 28.54 7.56 34.81
N GLY A 81 28.28 6.33 35.26
CA GLY A 81 28.98 5.70 36.37
C GLY A 81 30.48 5.55 36.09
N GLY A 82 30.84 5.01 34.93
CA GLY A 82 32.24 4.91 34.49
C GLY A 82 32.91 6.28 34.35
N LEU A 83 32.19 7.25 33.80
CA LEU A 83 32.67 8.63 33.66
C LEU A 83 32.84 9.35 34.99
N GLY A 84 31.96 9.13 35.96
CA GLY A 84 32.09 9.70 37.30
C GLY A 84 33.37 9.22 37.98
N VAL A 85 33.73 7.94 37.82
CA VAL A 85 34.99 7.38 38.30
C VAL A 85 36.20 7.99 37.58
N ALA A 86 36.14 8.16 36.26
CA ALA A 86 37.20 8.81 35.48
C ALA A 86 37.37 10.30 35.86
N TYR A 87 36.26 11.02 36.01
CA TYR A 87 36.24 12.43 36.41
C TYR A 87 36.86 12.62 37.80
N ASN A 88 36.50 11.79 38.78
CA ASN A 88 37.09 11.82 40.11
C ASN A 88 38.61 11.58 40.07
N GLN A 89 39.10 10.71 39.18
CA GLN A 89 40.54 10.52 38.99
C GLN A 89 41.23 11.74 38.40
N ILE A 90 40.65 12.35 37.36
CA ILE A 90 41.15 13.58 36.74
C ILE A 90 41.22 14.69 37.79
N LEU A 91 40.15 14.87 38.57
CA LEU A 91 40.06 15.89 39.62
C LEU A 91 41.09 15.65 40.73
N ALA A 92 41.18 14.42 41.25
CA ALA A 92 42.14 14.07 42.31
C ALA A 92 43.59 14.28 41.86
N ARG A 93 43.92 14.00 40.59
CA ARG A 93 45.26 14.26 40.04
C ARG A 93 45.51 15.75 39.82
N PHE A 94 44.54 16.49 39.31
CA PHE A 94 44.63 17.94 39.13
C PHE A 94 44.88 18.66 40.45
N LEU A 95 44.15 18.27 41.51
CA LEU A 95 44.32 18.81 42.86
C LEU A 95 45.68 18.43 43.49
N ARG A 96 46.32 17.33 43.05
CA ARG A 96 47.65 16.94 43.53
C ARG A 96 48.79 17.64 42.79
N GLN A 97 48.63 17.97 41.50
CA GLN A 97 49.65 18.67 40.71
C GLN A 97 49.76 20.17 41.06
N LYS A 98 48.67 20.80 41.50
CA LYS A 98 48.70 22.16 42.04
C LYS A 98 48.54 22.08 43.55
N SER A 99 49.63 22.33 44.29
CA SER A 99 49.58 22.57 45.74
C SER A 99 48.66 23.78 46.01
N PHE A 100 47.39 23.52 46.29
CA PHE A 100 46.40 24.51 46.74
C PHE A 100 46.61 24.90 48.22
N TYR A 101 47.85 24.84 48.71
CA TYR A 101 48.23 24.96 50.12
C TYR A 101 48.03 26.38 50.72
N SER A 102 47.37 27.30 50.03
CA SER A 102 47.04 28.63 50.57
C SER A 102 45.57 29.03 50.41
N GLN A 103 44.66 28.12 50.06
CA GLN A 103 43.25 28.46 49.78
C GLN A 103 42.20 27.56 50.45
N ASP A 104 42.55 26.76 51.45
CA ASP A 104 41.59 25.96 52.23
C ASP A 104 40.43 26.83 52.80
N THR A 105 40.69 28.08 53.16
CA THR A 105 39.67 29.04 53.64
C THR A 105 38.69 29.52 52.56
N LYS A 106 39.00 29.38 51.26
CA LYS A 106 38.15 29.84 50.15
C LYS A 106 37.28 28.74 49.55
N LEU A 107 37.70 27.47 49.59
CA LEU A 107 36.82 26.36 49.22
C LEU A 107 35.75 26.11 50.30
N HIS A 108 36.07 26.28 51.58
CA HIS A 108 35.08 26.20 52.67
C HIS A 108 33.99 27.29 52.56
N THR A 109 34.28 28.45 51.97
CA THR A 109 33.28 29.51 51.72
C THR A 109 32.48 29.32 50.43
N LEU A 110 32.87 28.38 49.56
CA LEU A 110 32.02 27.90 48.46
C LEU A 110 30.94 26.96 48.99
N ALA A 111 31.27 26.12 49.97
CA ALA A 111 30.32 25.21 50.60
C ALA A 111 29.22 25.95 51.38
N SER A 112 29.49 27.18 51.85
CA SER A 112 28.52 27.99 52.59
C SER A 112 27.65 28.91 51.72
N SER A 113 28.01 29.16 50.45
CA SER A 113 27.16 29.94 49.54
C SER A 113 27.44 29.61 48.05
N PRO A 114 26.47 29.02 47.34
CA PRO A 114 26.58 28.70 45.91
C PRO A 114 26.87 29.92 45.01
N TRP A 115 26.51 31.13 45.47
CA TRP A 115 26.69 32.38 44.73
C TRP A 115 28.15 32.86 44.66
N ASN A 116 29.03 32.34 45.52
CA ASN A 116 30.46 32.67 45.46
C ASN A 116 31.17 32.08 44.23
N LEU A 117 30.54 31.13 43.51
CA LEU A 117 31.02 30.63 42.22
C LEU A 117 30.97 31.70 41.10
N PHE A 118 30.01 32.64 41.16
CA PHE A 118 29.82 33.67 40.13
C PHE A 118 30.74 34.88 40.28
N ARG A 119 31.65 34.88 41.25
CA ARG A 119 32.64 35.96 41.37
C ARG A 119 33.55 35.95 40.14
N PRO A 120 33.75 37.07 39.44
CA PRO A 120 34.45 37.11 38.16
C PRO A 120 35.89 36.59 38.24
N ARG A 121 36.57 36.72 39.39
CA ARG A 121 37.91 36.14 39.63
C ARG A 121 37.91 34.62 39.76
N VAL A 122 36.87 34.04 40.36
CA VAL A 122 36.69 32.58 40.49
C VAL A 122 36.25 32.01 39.15
N LEU A 123 35.30 32.68 38.49
CA LEU A 123 34.84 32.33 37.14
C LEU A 123 36.00 32.35 36.13
N ALA A 124 36.82 33.41 36.10
CA ALA A 124 37.99 33.50 35.23
C ALA A 124 39.03 32.41 35.52
N HIS A 125 39.17 31.98 36.77
CA HIS A 125 40.08 30.89 37.14
C HIS A 125 39.54 29.52 36.75
N ILE A 126 38.23 29.29 36.92
CA ILE A 126 37.53 28.07 36.49
C ILE A 126 37.52 27.96 34.95
N LEU A 127 37.27 29.06 34.24
CA LEU A 127 37.36 29.18 32.78
C LEU A 127 38.78 28.92 32.26
N HIS A 128 39.81 29.18 33.08
CA HIS A 128 41.19 28.88 32.74
C HIS A 128 41.49 27.37 32.71
N ILE A 129 40.64 26.54 33.33
CA ILE A 129 40.74 25.08 33.35
C ILE A 129 39.95 24.51 32.16
N LYS A 130 40.35 24.89 30.93
CA LYS A 130 39.70 24.48 29.67
C LYS A 130 39.45 22.96 29.56
N ARG A 131 40.33 22.16 30.18
CA ARG A 131 40.27 20.69 30.20
C ARG A 131 39.06 20.15 30.98
N LEU A 132 38.72 20.75 32.13
CA LEU A 132 37.63 20.26 32.98
C LEU A 132 36.26 20.63 32.39
N TRP A 133 36.18 21.81 31.75
CA TRP A 133 35.00 22.23 30.98
C TRP A 133 34.72 21.32 29.79
N LEU A 134 35.75 20.92 29.03
CA LEU A 134 35.61 19.98 27.92
C LEU A 134 35.04 18.64 28.40
N VAL A 135 35.59 18.08 29.49
CA VAL A 135 35.10 16.81 30.07
C VAL A 135 33.66 16.95 30.57
N GLY A 136 33.33 18.04 31.26
CA GLY A 136 31.96 18.31 31.71
C GLY A 136 30.96 18.43 30.55
N PHE A 137 31.33 19.15 29.48
CA PHE A 137 30.52 19.29 28.28
C PHE A 137 30.32 17.94 27.56
N LEU A 138 31.38 17.16 27.43
CA LEU A 138 31.32 15.81 26.86
C LEU A 138 30.42 14.89 27.70
N CYS A 139 30.52 14.91 29.04
CA CYS A 139 29.61 14.17 29.91
C CYS A 139 28.14 14.60 29.75
N ALA A 140 27.90 15.91 29.58
CA ALA A 140 26.56 16.43 29.33
C ALA A 140 26.00 16.01 27.95
N GLY A 141 26.86 15.65 27.00
CA GLY A 141 26.46 15.17 25.68
C GLY A 141 25.83 13.78 25.65
N ILE A 142 26.08 12.94 26.66
CA ILE A 142 25.57 11.55 26.72
C ILE A 142 24.05 11.50 26.83
N PRO A 143 23.40 12.20 27.79
CA PRO A 143 21.95 12.24 27.85
C PRO A 143 21.30 12.67 26.53
N PHE A 144 21.89 13.63 25.81
CA PHE A 144 21.37 14.08 24.51
C PHE A 144 21.47 13.00 23.43
N ALA A 145 22.57 12.24 23.39
CA ALA A 145 22.75 11.17 22.43
C ALA A 145 21.92 9.91 22.77
N ALA A 146 21.63 9.67 24.05
CA ALA A 146 20.83 8.55 24.54
C ALA A 146 19.32 8.69 24.27
N VAL A 147 18.81 9.89 24.00
CA VAL A 147 17.39 10.08 23.62
C VAL A 147 17.03 9.45 22.27
N PHE A 148 18.00 9.26 21.36
CA PHE A 148 17.72 8.77 20.00
C PHE A 148 17.46 7.26 19.91
N PRO A 149 18.24 6.36 20.56
CA PRO A 149 18.05 4.92 20.44
C PRO A 149 16.62 4.41 20.69
N PRO A 150 15.87 4.83 21.73
CA PRO A 150 14.49 4.36 21.91
C PRO A 150 13.54 4.73 20.76
N GLY A 151 13.82 5.83 20.05
CA GLY A 151 13.01 6.30 18.91
C GLY A 151 13.26 5.55 17.60
N ALA A 152 14.25 4.66 17.54
CA ALA A 152 14.62 3.99 16.30
C ALA A 152 13.64 2.87 15.89
N LEU A 153 12.85 2.35 16.83
CA LEU A 153 11.76 1.42 16.56
C LEU A 153 10.45 2.20 16.39
N THR A 154 9.90 2.18 15.18
CA THR A 154 8.65 2.87 14.87
C THR A 154 7.54 1.86 14.60
N VAL A 155 6.28 2.26 14.74
CA VAL A 155 5.13 1.45 14.32
C VAL A 155 4.64 2.00 13.00
N LYS A 156 4.51 1.15 11.98
CA LYS A 156 3.92 1.50 10.69
C LYS A 156 2.84 0.51 10.32
N PHE A 157 1.79 1.01 9.68
CA PHE A 157 0.73 0.17 9.15
C PHE A 157 1.17 -0.49 7.84
N GLN A 158 1.08 -1.81 7.75
CA GLN A 158 1.47 -2.59 6.56
C GLN A 158 0.54 -3.80 6.35
N ASN A 159 0.21 -4.07 5.08
CA ASN A 159 -0.50 -5.28 4.65
C ASN A 159 0.47 -6.46 4.69
N SER A 160 0.57 -7.10 5.85
CA SER A 160 1.69 -8.02 6.16
C SER A 160 1.27 -9.26 6.95
N VAL A 161 0.06 -9.29 7.48
CA VAL A 161 -0.43 -10.46 8.21
C VAL A 161 -1.10 -11.39 7.21
N PRO A 162 -0.52 -12.57 6.94
CA PRO A 162 -1.12 -13.52 6.01
C PRO A 162 -2.43 -14.02 6.60
N LEU A 163 -3.45 -14.08 5.75
CA LEU A 163 -4.78 -14.60 6.05
C LEU A 163 -5.20 -15.51 4.90
N THR A 164 -5.71 -16.69 5.22
CA THR A 164 -6.36 -17.55 4.24
C THR A 164 -7.85 -17.33 4.34
N MET A 165 -8.48 -16.93 3.24
CA MET A 165 -9.91 -16.66 3.14
C MET A 165 -10.62 -17.79 2.41
N ASN A 166 -11.79 -18.15 2.91
CA ASN A 166 -12.65 -19.19 2.33
C ASN A 166 -13.95 -18.56 1.85
N ALA A 167 -14.53 -19.11 0.78
CA ALA A 167 -15.83 -18.69 0.24
C ALA A 167 -15.92 -17.18 -0.09
N VAL A 168 -14.85 -16.63 -0.68
CA VAL A 168 -14.80 -15.22 -1.10
C VAL A 168 -15.86 -14.99 -2.20
N PRO A 169 -16.78 -14.03 -2.05
CA PRO A 169 -17.76 -13.70 -3.08
C PRO A 169 -17.07 -13.28 -4.37
N THR A 170 -17.48 -13.87 -5.49
CA THR A 170 -16.92 -13.62 -6.81
C THR A 170 -17.94 -13.91 -7.90
N ILE A 171 -17.48 -13.86 -9.15
CA ILE A 171 -18.18 -14.40 -10.30
C ILE A 171 -17.50 -15.66 -10.84
N ASN A 172 -18.30 -16.69 -11.09
CA ASN A 172 -17.95 -17.86 -11.86
C ASN A 172 -19.02 -18.00 -12.94
N ILE A 173 -18.65 -17.62 -14.16
CA ILE A 173 -19.57 -17.63 -15.31
C ILE A 173 -19.93 -19.05 -15.78
N SER A 174 -19.25 -20.08 -15.25
CA SER A 174 -19.51 -21.49 -15.50
C SER A 174 -20.40 -22.13 -14.41
N ASP A 175 -20.67 -21.41 -13.30
CA ASP A 175 -21.54 -21.88 -12.23
C ASP A 175 -23.02 -21.73 -12.60
N TYR A 176 -23.61 -22.82 -13.10
CA TYR A 176 -25.04 -22.91 -13.38
C TYR A 176 -25.86 -23.51 -12.21
N GLY A 177 -25.25 -23.63 -11.02
CA GLY A 177 -25.86 -24.14 -9.80
C GLY A 177 -25.98 -25.67 -9.74
N ASN A 178 -26.96 -26.18 -8.98
CA ASN A 178 -27.09 -27.62 -8.70
C ASN A 178 -27.65 -28.48 -9.87
N GLY A 179 -27.76 -27.90 -11.07
CA GLY A 179 -28.36 -28.56 -12.24
C GLY A 179 -29.88 -28.58 -12.26
N THR A 180 -30.56 -27.92 -11.31
CA THR A 180 -32.00 -27.66 -11.42
C THR A 180 -32.29 -26.46 -12.30
N TYR A 181 -33.49 -26.44 -12.88
CA TYR A 181 -34.00 -25.29 -13.65
C TYR A 181 -33.98 -23.99 -12.85
N GLN A 182 -34.35 -24.04 -11.57
CA GLN A 182 -34.47 -22.84 -10.73
C GLN A 182 -33.11 -22.19 -10.50
N ASP A 183 -32.11 -22.99 -10.10
CA ASP A 183 -30.74 -22.52 -9.90
C ASP A 183 -30.14 -21.99 -11.21
N PHE A 184 -30.39 -22.67 -12.34
CA PHE A 184 -29.92 -22.25 -13.65
C PHE A 184 -30.43 -20.85 -14.04
N VAL A 185 -31.72 -20.59 -13.82
CA VAL A 185 -32.33 -19.27 -14.03
C VAL A 185 -31.75 -18.25 -13.06
N GLU A 186 -31.57 -18.62 -11.79
CA GLU A 186 -31.07 -17.73 -10.73
C GLU A 186 -29.62 -17.28 -10.99
N LYS A 187 -28.79 -18.16 -11.54
CA LYS A 187 -27.38 -17.92 -11.86
C LYS A 187 -27.13 -17.21 -13.20
N SER A 188 -28.14 -17.11 -14.05
CA SER A 188 -28.00 -16.50 -15.37
C SER A 188 -28.09 -14.97 -15.36
N PHE A 189 -27.22 -14.31 -16.14
CA PHE A 189 -27.26 -12.87 -16.41
C PHE A 189 -28.40 -12.40 -17.30
N PHE A 190 -29.07 -13.32 -18.00
CA PHE A 190 -30.25 -13.02 -18.80
C PHE A 190 -31.54 -13.32 -18.05
N GLU A 191 -32.57 -12.53 -18.34
CA GLU A 191 -33.95 -12.89 -18.03
C GLU A 191 -34.39 -14.02 -18.97
N MET A 192 -34.83 -15.14 -18.40
CA MET A 192 -35.29 -16.30 -19.14
C MET A 192 -36.81 -16.33 -19.23
N ASN A 193 -37.33 -16.71 -20.40
CA ASN A 193 -38.73 -17.05 -20.57
C ASN A 193 -39.02 -18.50 -20.16
N ALA A 194 -40.28 -18.93 -20.29
CA ALA A 194 -40.71 -20.31 -20.00
C ALA A 194 -39.97 -21.38 -20.85
N ASP A 195 -39.45 -20.99 -22.02
CA ASP A 195 -38.70 -21.86 -22.92
C ASP A 195 -37.18 -21.85 -22.65
N LEU A 196 -36.74 -21.33 -21.49
CA LEU A 196 -35.32 -21.17 -21.15
C LEU A 196 -34.52 -20.48 -22.26
N SER A 197 -35.16 -19.53 -22.95
CA SER A 197 -34.57 -18.75 -24.02
C SER A 197 -34.24 -17.36 -23.49
N TYR A 198 -33.04 -16.87 -23.82
CA TYR A 198 -32.65 -15.50 -23.54
C TYR A 198 -33.44 -14.55 -24.43
N MET A 199 -34.36 -13.81 -23.82
CA MET A 199 -35.22 -12.85 -24.53
C MET A 199 -34.52 -11.51 -24.71
N ASN A 200 -33.27 -11.49 -25.19
CA ASN A 200 -32.50 -10.25 -25.42
C ASN A 200 -32.37 -9.30 -24.20
N GLN A 201 -32.95 -9.64 -23.05
CA GLN A 201 -33.08 -8.88 -21.82
C GLN A 201 -32.06 -9.39 -20.82
N LEU A 202 -31.20 -8.47 -20.40
CA LEU A 202 -30.20 -8.69 -19.36
C LEU A 202 -30.79 -8.31 -18.02
N ARG A 203 -30.31 -8.94 -16.96
CA ARG A 203 -30.68 -8.57 -15.60
C ARG A 203 -30.38 -7.10 -15.34
N PRO A 204 -31.30 -6.36 -14.69
CA PRO A 204 -31.12 -4.94 -14.40
C PRO A 204 -29.83 -4.62 -13.63
N SER A 205 -29.39 -5.51 -12.73
CA SER A 205 -28.15 -5.34 -11.95
C SER A 205 -26.90 -5.26 -12.82
N LEU A 206 -26.81 -6.09 -13.86
CA LEU A 206 -25.67 -6.10 -14.78
C LEU A 206 -25.66 -4.85 -15.67
N ASN A 207 -26.83 -4.42 -16.16
CA ASN A 207 -26.95 -3.17 -16.92
C ASN A 207 -26.61 -1.94 -16.07
N ALA A 208 -27.09 -1.89 -14.83
CA ALA A 208 -26.79 -0.79 -13.91
C ALA A 208 -25.29 -0.71 -13.60
N LEU A 209 -24.64 -1.87 -13.42
CA LEU A 209 -23.21 -1.98 -13.22
C LEU A 209 -22.42 -1.45 -14.43
N ALA A 210 -22.77 -1.85 -15.65
CA ALA A 210 -22.12 -1.35 -16.87
C ALA A 210 -22.27 0.17 -17.04
N ALA A 211 -23.44 0.73 -16.75
CA ALA A 211 -23.69 2.18 -16.77
C ALA A 211 -22.91 2.92 -15.66
N GLN A 212 -22.74 2.30 -14.48
CA GLN A 212 -21.95 2.86 -13.40
C GLN A 212 -20.45 2.90 -13.75
N VAL A 213 -19.92 1.86 -14.40
CA VAL A 213 -18.54 1.87 -14.91
C VAL A 213 -18.38 2.96 -15.98
N LEU A 214 -19.35 3.07 -16.90
CA LEU A 214 -19.31 4.05 -17.97
C LEU A 214 -19.28 5.49 -17.45
N SER A 215 -20.13 5.79 -16.47
CA SER A 215 -20.22 7.13 -15.86
C SER A 215 -19.01 7.45 -14.98
N SER A 216 -18.46 6.47 -14.26
CA SER A 216 -17.35 6.70 -13.32
C SER A 216 -15.96 6.60 -13.97
N GLY A 217 -15.83 5.94 -15.12
CA GLY A 217 -14.54 5.72 -15.79
C GLY A 217 -13.60 4.75 -15.08
N ARG A 218 -14.13 3.96 -14.14
CA ARG A 218 -13.37 3.00 -13.32
C ARG A 218 -14.25 1.82 -12.93
N PRO A 219 -13.66 0.68 -12.53
CA PRO A 219 -14.42 -0.43 -12.00
C PRO A 219 -15.28 -0.02 -10.79
N VAL A 220 -16.44 -0.64 -10.64
CA VAL A 220 -17.27 -0.52 -9.43
C VAL A 220 -16.46 -1.02 -8.25
N LYS A 221 -16.55 -0.29 -7.13
CA LYS A 221 -15.84 -0.64 -5.90
C LYS A 221 -16.24 -2.04 -5.44
N ILE A 222 -15.27 -2.93 -5.32
CA ILE A 222 -15.46 -4.28 -4.79
C ILE A 222 -15.33 -4.22 -3.28
N ASP A 223 -16.33 -4.74 -2.56
CA ASP A 223 -16.27 -4.83 -1.10
C ASP A 223 -15.17 -5.80 -0.66
N SER A 224 -14.36 -5.37 0.30
CA SER A 224 -13.20 -6.13 0.75
C SER A 224 -13.63 -7.29 1.66
N PRO A 225 -13.26 -8.55 1.34
CA PRO A 225 -13.63 -9.72 2.14
C PRO A 225 -12.89 -9.82 3.49
N CYS A 226 -11.75 -9.14 3.65
CA CYS A 226 -10.92 -9.21 4.86
C CYS A 226 -10.75 -7.90 5.63
N GLY A 227 -11.67 -6.95 5.44
CA GLY A 227 -11.72 -5.68 6.18
C GLY A 227 -11.14 -4.50 5.41
N ALA A 228 -10.94 -3.37 6.09
CA ALA A 228 -10.63 -2.09 5.44
C ALA A 228 -9.30 -2.08 4.65
N SER A 229 -8.30 -2.87 5.06
CA SER A 229 -7.02 -2.97 4.35
C SER A 229 -6.70 -4.44 4.09
N CYS A 230 -6.77 -4.84 2.82
CA CYS A 230 -6.82 -6.22 2.39
C CYS A 230 -6.22 -6.31 0.99
N VAL A 231 -5.15 -7.10 0.86
CA VAL A 231 -4.51 -7.39 -0.42
C VAL A 231 -4.71 -8.86 -0.72
N TYR A 232 -5.24 -9.19 -1.90
CA TYR A 232 -5.47 -10.57 -2.29
C TYR A 232 -5.47 -10.72 -3.81
N ASP A 233 -5.20 -11.94 -4.25
CA ASP A 233 -5.23 -12.33 -5.65
C ASP A 233 -6.46 -13.19 -5.92
N ILE A 234 -7.20 -12.88 -6.98
CA ILE A 234 -8.35 -13.67 -7.42
C ILE A 234 -8.36 -13.81 -8.94
N SER A 235 -8.82 -14.96 -9.43
CA SER A 235 -8.99 -15.23 -10.86
C SER A 235 -10.45 -15.35 -11.24
N ILE A 236 -10.85 -14.68 -12.32
CA ILE A 236 -12.21 -14.79 -12.90
C ILE A 236 -12.13 -15.05 -14.41
N GLU A 237 -13.13 -15.71 -14.97
CA GLU A 237 -13.29 -15.84 -16.41
C GLU A 237 -14.26 -14.78 -16.94
N GLY A 238 -13.96 -14.20 -18.10
CA GLY A 238 -14.80 -13.16 -18.67
C GLY A 238 -14.44 -12.77 -20.10
N PRO A 239 -15.24 -11.88 -20.71
CA PRO A 239 -15.04 -11.45 -22.08
C PRO A 239 -13.87 -10.44 -22.20
N ARG A 240 -12.85 -10.79 -22.98
CA ARG A 240 -11.80 -9.87 -23.41
C ARG A 240 -12.17 -9.25 -24.75
N PHE A 241 -11.99 -7.94 -24.87
CA PHE A 241 -12.25 -7.24 -26.11
C PHE A 241 -10.96 -6.87 -26.82
N HIS A 242 -11.01 -6.92 -28.15
CA HIS A 242 -9.98 -6.42 -29.05
C HIS A 242 -10.65 -5.44 -30.02
N CYS A 243 -10.29 -4.17 -29.89
CA CYS A 243 -10.85 -3.07 -30.66
C CYS A 243 -9.82 -2.52 -31.66
N GLN A 244 -10.25 -2.34 -32.91
CA GLN A 244 -9.41 -1.79 -33.98
C GLN A 244 -10.07 -0.58 -34.61
N GLU A 245 -9.29 0.46 -34.88
CA GLU A 245 -9.77 1.60 -35.66
C GLU A 245 -9.79 1.24 -37.15
N HIS A 246 -10.96 1.41 -37.78
CA HIS A 246 -11.16 1.10 -39.20
C HIS A 246 -11.36 2.36 -40.05
N SER A 247 -11.33 2.15 -41.36
CA SER A 247 -11.50 3.22 -42.34
C SER A 247 -12.95 3.66 -42.45
N ARG A 248 -13.19 4.89 -42.95
CA ARG A 248 -14.53 5.45 -43.20
C ARG A 248 -15.52 4.51 -43.91
N ARG A 249 -15.06 3.59 -44.77
CA ARG A 249 -15.98 2.72 -45.54
C ARG A 249 -16.86 1.84 -44.65
N ASP A 250 -16.42 1.64 -43.41
CA ASP A 250 -17.05 0.77 -42.43
C ASP A 250 -17.90 1.57 -41.42
N ALA A 251 -18.16 2.85 -41.69
CA ALA A 251 -18.90 3.74 -40.78
C ALA A 251 -20.39 3.41 -40.73
N LEU A 252 -20.95 3.42 -39.52
CA LEU A 252 -22.38 3.20 -39.28
C LEU A 252 -23.25 4.40 -39.68
N SER A 253 -22.66 5.54 -40.01
CA SER A 253 -23.39 6.78 -40.33
C SER A 253 -22.89 7.39 -41.63
N GLU A 254 -23.84 7.80 -42.48
CA GLU A 254 -23.59 8.60 -43.67
C GLU A 254 -24.12 10.02 -43.47
N GLY A 255 -23.21 10.95 -43.19
CA GLY A 255 -23.52 12.38 -43.13
C GLY A 255 -23.43 12.97 -41.73
N CYS A 256 -23.53 14.31 -41.68
CA CYS A 256 -23.24 15.11 -40.49
C CYS A 256 -24.42 15.31 -39.54
N SER A 257 -25.55 14.67 -39.81
CA SER A 257 -26.70 14.67 -38.91
C SER A 257 -26.51 13.73 -37.73
N ILE A 258 -25.72 12.66 -37.85
CA ILE A 258 -25.43 11.72 -36.76
C ILE A 258 -23.93 11.81 -36.46
N ILE A 259 -23.59 12.47 -35.36
CA ILE A 259 -22.20 12.74 -34.97
C ILE A 259 -21.57 11.60 -34.16
N TYR A 260 -22.40 10.72 -33.60
CA TYR A 260 -22.00 9.48 -32.93
C TYR A 260 -23.06 8.40 -33.15
N ARG A 261 -22.61 7.18 -33.41
CA ARG A 261 -23.45 5.99 -33.49
C ARG A 261 -22.69 4.78 -32.99
N ALA A 262 -23.32 4.01 -32.12
CA ALA A 262 -22.79 2.73 -31.66
C ALA A 262 -23.87 1.66 -31.75
N ALA A 263 -23.52 0.52 -32.36
CA ALA A 263 -24.42 -0.58 -32.60
C ALA A 263 -23.71 -1.92 -32.38
N ASP A 264 -24.43 -2.86 -31.77
CA ASP A 264 -24.02 -4.27 -31.70
C ASP A 264 -24.57 -4.97 -32.95
N GLU A 265 -23.69 -5.45 -33.82
CA GLU A 265 -24.08 -6.17 -35.02
C GLU A 265 -24.53 -7.57 -34.62
N LYS A 266 -25.83 -7.72 -34.33
CA LYS A 266 -26.44 -8.99 -33.96
C LYS A 266 -26.98 -9.68 -35.21
N ASP A 267 -26.31 -10.72 -35.66
CA ASP A 267 -26.86 -11.65 -36.64
C ASP A 267 -27.35 -12.94 -35.96
N SER A 268 -28.49 -13.42 -36.46
CA SER A 268 -29.01 -14.76 -36.19
C SER A 268 -28.95 -15.55 -37.48
N SER A 269 -28.49 -16.81 -37.42
CA SER A 269 -28.60 -17.70 -38.56
C SER A 269 -30.07 -17.94 -38.90
N PRO A 270 -30.49 -17.83 -40.18
CA PRO A 270 -31.85 -18.19 -40.60
C PRO A 270 -32.21 -19.64 -40.26
N ASP A 271 -31.21 -20.53 -40.26
CA ASP A 271 -31.37 -21.95 -39.97
C ASP A 271 -31.39 -22.25 -38.46
N GLU A 272 -30.95 -21.29 -37.62
CA GLU A 272 -30.86 -21.44 -36.16
C GLU A 272 -31.29 -20.15 -35.46
N PRO A 273 -32.61 -19.94 -35.23
CA PRO A 273 -33.14 -18.68 -34.66
C PRO A 273 -32.64 -18.40 -33.23
N TYR A 274 -32.14 -19.43 -32.54
CA TYR A 274 -31.57 -19.36 -31.18
C TYR A 274 -30.03 -19.34 -31.18
N SER A 275 -29.42 -18.97 -32.30
CA SER A 275 -27.99 -18.74 -32.45
C SER A 275 -27.66 -17.25 -32.47
N ARG A 276 -26.47 -16.89 -32.00
CA ARG A 276 -25.83 -15.60 -32.28
C ARG A 276 -24.48 -15.85 -32.93
N THR A 277 -24.30 -15.33 -34.15
CA THR A 277 -23.16 -15.67 -35.01
C THR A 277 -22.22 -14.50 -35.30
N ASN A 278 -22.62 -13.26 -34.98
CA ASN A 278 -21.78 -12.08 -35.16
C ASN A 278 -21.27 -11.58 -33.79
N ASN A 279 -19.99 -11.19 -33.78
CA ASN A 279 -19.20 -10.80 -32.63
C ASN A 279 -18.57 -9.40 -32.85
N SER A 280 -19.23 -8.55 -33.63
CA SER A 280 -18.74 -7.21 -33.93
C SER A 280 -19.60 -6.16 -33.24
N PHE A 281 -18.96 -5.36 -32.40
CA PHE A 281 -19.51 -4.12 -31.87
C PHE A 281 -18.85 -2.94 -32.58
N LYS A 282 -19.65 -2.16 -33.30
CA LYS A 282 -19.16 -1.03 -34.08
C LYS A 282 -19.56 0.30 -33.48
N MET A 283 -18.61 1.23 -33.52
CA MET A 283 -18.79 2.62 -33.15
C MET A 283 -18.31 3.51 -34.28
N SER A 284 -19.00 4.62 -34.52
CA SER A 284 -18.62 5.64 -35.48
C SER A 284 -18.85 7.00 -34.88
N TRP A 285 -17.87 7.89 -34.98
CA TRP A 285 -17.97 9.24 -34.43
C TRP A 285 -17.18 10.25 -35.24
N TYR A 286 -17.56 11.51 -35.13
CA TYR A 286 -16.83 12.63 -35.72
C TYR A 286 -15.85 13.22 -34.69
N THR A 287 -14.58 13.35 -35.06
CA THR A 287 -13.55 13.94 -34.17
C THR A 287 -13.74 15.44 -33.96
N ASP A 288 -14.42 16.12 -34.88
CA ASP A 288 -14.83 17.51 -34.76
C ASP A 288 -16.33 17.58 -35.15
N PRO A 289 -17.24 17.49 -34.16
CA PRO A 289 -18.67 17.39 -34.43
C PRO A 289 -19.33 18.74 -34.73
N ARG A 290 -18.59 19.75 -35.22
CA ARG A 290 -19.17 21.03 -35.61
C ARG A 290 -19.76 20.95 -37.01
N PRO A 291 -20.95 21.55 -37.27
CA PRO A 291 -21.61 21.49 -38.58
C PRO A 291 -20.73 21.94 -39.76
N GLU A 292 -19.76 22.82 -39.50
CA GLU A 292 -18.86 23.43 -40.48
C GLU A 292 -17.61 22.58 -40.78
N ASN A 293 -17.15 21.78 -39.80
CA ASN A 293 -15.92 20.97 -39.88
C ASN A 293 -16.19 19.48 -40.08
N CYS A 294 -17.46 19.15 -40.21
CA CYS A 294 -17.93 17.80 -40.36
C CYS A 294 -17.64 17.32 -41.80
N THR A 295 -16.45 16.74 -41.97
CA THR A 295 -15.92 16.28 -43.25
C THR A 295 -15.77 14.77 -43.24
N SER A 296 -15.70 14.16 -44.42
CA SER A 296 -15.43 12.73 -44.54
C SER A 296 -14.10 12.27 -43.94
N ARG A 297 -13.17 13.19 -43.64
CA ARG A 297 -11.89 12.87 -43.01
C ARG A 297 -11.95 12.90 -41.48
N SER A 298 -12.99 13.51 -40.89
CA SER A 298 -13.16 13.59 -39.44
C SER A 298 -13.97 12.43 -38.85
N ILE A 299 -14.54 11.55 -39.67
CA ILE A 299 -15.19 10.34 -39.19
C ILE A 299 -14.16 9.27 -38.84
N LYS A 300 -14.28 8.73 -37.63
CA LYS A 300 -13.55 7.56 -37.16
C LYS A 300 -14.51 6.42 -36.89
N THR A 301 -14.01 5.22 -37.04
CA THR A 301 -14.76 3.99 -36.78
C THR A 301 -13.94 3.06 -35.91
N LEU A 302 -14.59 2.37 -35.00
CA LEU A 302 -14.00 1.37 -34.13
C LEU A 302 -14.83 0.10 -34.25
N ASP A 303 -14.16 -1.03 -34.43
CA ASP A 303 -14.77 -2.36 -34.42
C ASP A 303 -14.14 -3.17 -33.29
N CYS A 304 -14.96 -3.66 -32.37
CA CYS A 304 -14.54 -4.45 -31.24
C CYS A 304 -15.09 -5.87 -31.36
N SER A 305 -14.20 -6.84 -31.17
CA SER A 305 -14.55 -8.26 -31.10
C SER A 305 -14.23 -8.83 -29.72
N MET A 306 -15.03 -9.81 -29.27
CA MET A 306 -14.86 -10.43 -27.96
C MET A 306 -14.27 -11.84 -28.05
N LYS A 307 -13.36 -12.16 -27.14
CA LYS A 307 -12.85 -13.50 -26.83
C LYS A 307 -13.14 -13.83 -25.38
N LEU A 308 -13.02 -15.09 -24.97
CA LEU A 308 -13.00 -15.43 -23.55
C LEU A 308 -11.56 -15.44 -23.05
N ALA A 309 -11.32 -14.96 -21.84
CA ALA A 309 -10.02 -15.00 -21.19
C ALA A 309 -10.16 -15.18 -19.68
N THR A 310 -9.05 -15.57 -19.04
CA THR A 310 -8.91 -15.57 -17.58
C THR A 310 -8.25 -14.27 -17.13
N TYR A 311 -8.88 -13.59 -16.18
CA TYR A 311 -8.40 -12.37 -15.55
C TYR A 311 -7.84 -12.72 -14.17
N ASN A 312 -6.53 -12.61 -14.02
CA ASN A 312 -5.83 -12.67 -12.74
C ASN A 312 -5.72 -11.26 -12.16
N LEU A 313 -6.40 -11.02 -11.05
CA LEU A 313 -6.56 -9.71 -10.43
C LEU A 313 -5.80 -9.67 -9.11
N HIS A 314 -4.91 -8.69 -9.00
CA HIS A 314 -4.28 -8.33 -7.73
C HIS A 314 -5.02 -7.12 -7.16
N ILE A 315 -5.84 -7.35 -6.13
CA ILE A 315 -6.69 -6.32 -5.54
C ILE A 315 -6.05 -5.84 -4.25
N ASN A 316 -5.76 -4.55 -4.18
CA ASN A 316 -5.22 -3.89 -3.00
C ASN A 316 -6.21 -2.84 -2.50
N ASN A 317 -6.83 -3.14 -1.37
CA ASN A 317 -7.67 -2.22 -0.61
C ASN A 317 -6.84 -1.59 0.50
N SER A 318 -6.91 -0.26 0.60
CA SER A 318 -6.22 0.51 1.63
C SER A 318 -7.19 1.11 2.65
N LEU A 319 -6.64 1.48 3.81
CA LEU A 319 -7.37 2.07 4.94
C LEU A 319 -8.22 3.30 4.59
N ASP A 320 -7.79 4.09 3.61
CA ASP A 320 -8.48 5.29 3.13
C ASP A 320 -9.67 4.97 2.21
N SER A 321 -10.07 3.69 2.13
CA SER A 321 -11.13 3.20 1.25
C SER A 321 -10.84 3.31 -0.24
N SER A 322 -9.59 3.64 -0.63
CA SER A 322 -9.16 3.54 -2.01
C SER A 322 -8.84 2.09 -2.39
N GLN A 323 -9.00 1.80 -3.67
CA GLN A 323 -8.84 0.46 -4.23
C GLN A 323 -8.01 0.57 -5.49
N SER A 324 -7.00 -0.28 -5.60
CA SER A 324 -6.21 -0.48 -6.80
C SER A 324 -6.34 -1.94 -7.25
N ILE A 325 -6.48 -2.13 -8.55
CA ILE A 325 -6.67 -3.45 -9.17
C ILE A 325 -5.65 -3.55 -10.30
N ASP A 326 -4.65 -4.41 -10.12
CA ASP A 326 -3.72 -4.76 -11.20
C ASP A 326 -4.23 -6.01 -11.90
N VAL A 327 -4.22 -5.98 -13.24
CA VAL A 327 -4.88 -7.00 -14.07
C VAL A 327 -3.85 -7.69 -14.95
N ARG A 328 -3.87 -9.02 -14.95
CA ARG A 328 -3.12 -9.86 -15.90
C ARG A 328 -4.11 -10.77 -16.61
N ILE A 329 -4.04 -10.80 -17.93
CA ILE A 329 -4.97 -11.58 -18.76
C ILE A 329 -4.22 -12.75 -19.38
N GLU A 330 -4.80 -13.94 -19.25
CA GLU A 330 -4.24 -15.22 -19.71
C GLU A 330 -5.33 -16.07 -20.39
N ASN A 331 -4.93 -17.17 -21.02
CA ASN A 331 -5.83 -18.21 -21.57
C ASN A 331 -6.93 -17.69 -22.51
N GLU A 332 -6.56 -16.88 -23.50
CA GLU A 332 -7.51 -16.39 -24.50
C GLU A 332 -8.01 -17.51 -25.42
N ARG A 333 -9.33 -17.60 -25.61
CA ARG A 333 -9.97 -18.51 -26.56
C ARG A 333 -11.11 -17.85 -27.31
N GLU A 334 -11.30 -18.28 -28.56
CA GLU A 334 -12.44 -17.86 -29.36
C GLU A 334 -13.74 -18.46 -28.82
N VAL A 335 -14.79 -17.65 -28.77
CA VAL A 335 -16.14 -18.06 -28.35
C VAL A 335 -17.10 -18.09 -29.54
N TRP A 336 -16.76 -17.35 -30.61
CA TRP A 336 -17.51 -17.28 -31.86
C TRP A 336 -16.68 -17.79 -33.04
N SER A 337 -17.30 -18.60 -33.88
CA SER A 337 -16.83 -18.88 -35.25
C SER A 337 -18.03 -19.22 -36.13
N GLU A 338 -17.83 -19.32 -37.45
CA GLU A 338 -18.87 -19.79 -38.38
C GLU A 338 -19.46 -21.16 -37.99
N ASN A 339 -18.70 -21.96 -37.21
CA ASN A 339 -19.11 -23.27 -36.69
C ASN A 339 -19.39 -23.28 -35.17
N ALA A 340 -19.28 -22.14 -34.48
CA ALA A 340 -19.48 -22.01 -33.03
C ALA A 340 -20.27 -20.72 -32.72
N TRP A 341 -21.56 -20.85 -32.46
CA TRP A 341 -22.46 -19.75 -32.11
C TRP A 341 -22.72 -19.69 -30.61
N ILE A 342 -23.23 -18.56 -30.12
CA ILE A 342 -23.77 -18.51 -28.75
C ILE A 342 -25.17 -19.10 -28.76
N GLN A 343 -25.33 -20.18 -28.00
CA GLN A 343 -26.63 -20.79 -27.75
C GLN A 343 -27.48 -19.85 -26.88
N THR A 344 -28.67 -19.48 -27.36
CA THR A 344 -29.60 -18.63 -26.59
C THR A 344 -30.80 -19.38 -26.02
N GLN A 345 -30.91 -20.69 -26.22
CA GLN A 345 -32.01 -21.52 -25.70
C GLN A 345 -31.48 -22.79 -25.02
N PHE A 346 -31.94 -23.05 -23.80
CA PHE A 346 -31.45 -24.16 -22.96
C PHE A 346 -32.53 -25.21 -22.60
N PHE A 347 -33.75 -25.06 -23.13
CA PHE A 347 -34.89 -25.96 -22.85
C PHE A 347 -34.52 -27.45 -22.92
N TYR A 348 -33.78 -27.84 -23.96
CA TYR A 348 -33.43 -29.24 -24.24
C TYR A 348 -32.57 -29.91 -23.16
N TYR A 349 -31.82 -29.14 -22.35
CA TYR A 349 -31.00 -29.70 -21.28
C TYR A 349 -31.81 -30.15 -20.07
N PHE A 350 -33.01 -29.60 -19.88
CA PHE A 350 -33.79 -29.80 -18.65
C PHE A 350 -35.08 -30.59 -18.88
N PHE A 351 -35.65 -30.52 -20.09
CA PHE A 351 -37.01 -31.01 -20.35
C PHE A 351 -37.11 -32.07 -21.45
N TYR A 352 -36.00 -32.49 -22.08
CA TYR A 352 -36.04 -33.43 -23.21
C TYR A 352 -35.71 -34.88 -22.86
N GLY A 353 -36.52 -35.80 -23.40
CA GLY A 353 -36.36 -37.26 -23.30
C GLY A 353 -36.81 -38.03 -24.56
N GLY A 354 -36.88 -37.40 -25.74
CA GLY A 354 -37.36 -38.07 -26.96
C GLY A 354 -36.85 -37.51 -28.29
N GLY A 355 -36.25 -38.39 -29.11
CA GLY A 355 -36.28 -38.41 -30.59
C GLY A 355 -35.59 -37.33 -31.42
N ILE A 356 -35.57 -36.06 -30.99
CA ILE A 356 -34.96 -34.96 -31.75
C ILE A 356 -33.66 -34.56 -31.05
N THR A 357 -32.52 -34.76 -31.73
CA THR A 357 -31.22 -34.25 -31.29
C THR A 357 -31.09 -32.80 -31.74
N PRO A 358 -31.22 -31.80 -30.85
CA PRO A 358 -30.97 -30.41 -31.23
C PRO A 358 -29.52 -30.25 -31.69
N ARG A 359 -29.29 -29.35 -32.64
CA ARG A 359 -27.94 -28.92 -32.99
C ARG A 359 -27.46 -28.00 -31.87
N LEU A 360 -26.48 -28.47 -31.09
CA LEU A 360 -25.89 -27.74 -29.99
C LEU A 360 -24.63 -27.01 -30.47
N ALA A 361 -24.39 -25.81 -29.97
CA ALA A 361 -23.16 -25.06 -30.27
C ALA A 361 -21.91 -25.74 -29.70
N ASN A 362 -22.08 -26.47 -28.60
CA ASN A 362 -21.03 -27.22 -27.93
C ASN A 362 -21.62 -28.46 -27.25
N ASP A 363 -20.77 -29.45 -26.98
CA ASP A 363 -21.18 -30.77 -26.49
C ASP A 363 -21.60 -30.76 -25.01
N SER A 364 -21.25 -29.71 -24.24
CA SER A 364 -21.58 -29.59 -22.81
C SER A 364 -22.49 -28.40 -22.49
N LEU A 365 -23.41 -28.61 -21.54
CA LEU A 365 -24.24 -27.56 -20.95
C LEU A 365 -23.37 -26.46 -20.33
N GLU A 366 -22.34 -26.85 -19.60
CA GLU A 366 -21.40 -25.93 -18.94
C GLU A 366 -20.77 -24.97 -19.96
N ALA A 367 -20.18 -25.47 -21.05
CA ALA A 367 -19.54 -24.60 -22.04
C ALA A 367 -20.54 -23.65 -22.72
N ASN A 368 -21.75 -24.13 -23.03
CA ASN A 368 -22.79 -23.28 -23.59
C ASN A 368 -23.27 -22.21 -22.60
N PHE A 369 -23.39 -22.55 -21.33
CA PHE A 369 -23.73 -21.62 -20.26
C PHE A 369 -22.63 -20.57 -20.07
N THR A 370 -21.37 -20.99 -19.94
CA THR A 370 -20.20 -20.10 -19.83
C THR A 370 -20.14 -19.09 -20.97
N ASN A 371 -20.29 -19.58 -22.21
CA ASN A 371 -20.25 -18.74 -23.41
C ASN A 371 -21.41 -17.74 -23.42
N ALA A 372 -22.61 -18.18 -23.04
CA ALA A 372 -23.75 -17.30 -22.88
C ALA A 372 -23.54 -16.25 -21.79
N GLN A 373 -23.05 -16.62 -20.60
CA GLN A 373 -22.79 -15.68 -19.51
C GLN A 373 -21.76 -14.61 -19.93
N ALA A 374 -20.68 -15.03 -20.60
CA ALA A 374 -19.69 -14.11 -21.15
C ALA A 374 -20.30 -13.14 -22.19
N TYR A 375 -21.17 -13.65 -23.08
CA TYR A 375 -21.95 -12.81 -23.98
C TYR A 375 -22.88 -11.85 -23.24
N GLY A 376 -23.47 -12.26 -22.11
CA GLY A 376 -24.30 -11.42 -21.26
C GLY A 376 -23.54 -10.22 -20.68
N ILE A 377 -22.35 -10.47 -20.12
CA ILE A 377 -21.44 -9.42 -19.64
C ILE A 377 -21.07 -8.47 -20.77
N SER A 378 -20.69 -9.02 -21.93
CA SER A 378 -20.29 -8.23 -23.09
C SER A 378 -21.41 -7.34 -23.60
N ARG A 379 -22.61 -7.91 -23.73
CA ARG A 379 -23.79 -7.18 -24.17
C ARG A 379 -24.18 -6.08 -23.20
N ALA A 380 -24.02 -6.26 -21.89
CA ALA A 380 -24.29 -5.21 -20.91
C ALA A 380 -23.35 -4.02 -21.10
N ALA A 381 -22.05 -4.29 -21.26
CA ALA A 381 -21.03 -3.28 -21.50
C ALA A 381 -21.31 -2.52 -22.82
N VAL A 382 -21.57 -3.25 -23.90
CA VAL A 382 -21.89 -2.68 -25.21
C VAL A 382 -23.21 -1.88 -25.18
N HIS A 383 -24.24 -2.39 -24.51
CA HIS A 383 -25.56 -1.75 -24.42
C HIS A 383 -25.49 -0.37 -23.77
N ALA A 384 -24.59 -0.16 -22.81
CA ALA A 384 -24.38 1.16 -22.20
C ALA A 384 -23.74 2.17 -23.17
N LEU A 385 -22.97 1.71 -24.16
CA LEU A 385 -22.39 2.56 -25.22
C LEU A 385 -23.33 2.79 -26.40
N GLN A 386 -24.35 1.95 -26.58
CA GLN A 386 -25.25 2.03 -27.73
C GLN A 386 -26.03 3.33 -27.81
N GLY A 387 -26.47 3.66 -29.02
CA GLY A 387 -27.34 4.80 -29.29
C GLY A 387 -26.76 5.73 -30.34
N GLU A 388 -27.50 6.79 -30.60
CA GLU A 388 -27.19 7.78 -31.62
C GLU A 388 -27.23 9.18 -31.01
N VAL A 389 -26.23 9.99 -31.37
CA VAL A 389 -26.21 11.42 -31.08
C VAL A 389 -26.39 12.14 -32.40
N GLU A 390 -27.53 12.82 -32.52
CA GLU A 390 -27.89 13.58 -33.70
C GLU A 390 -27.62 15.07 -33.49
N MET A 391 -27.29 15.77 -34.56
CA MET A 391 -27.17 17.22 -34.61
C MET A 391 -28.14 17.76 -35.66
N SER A 392 -29.18 18.46 -35.20
CA SER A 392 -30.08 19.22 -36.09
C SER A 392 -29.58 20.65 -36.25
N ARG A 393 -29.65 21.19 -37.47
CA ARG A 393 -29.40 22.62 -37.72
C ARG A 393 -30.68 23.41 -37.53
N ASP A 394 -30.93 23.89 -36.32
CA ASP A 394 -32.04 24.81 -36.05
C ASP A 394 -31.57 26.26 -36.22
N GLY A 395 -31.48 26.70 -37.49
CA GLY A 395 -31.15 28.08 -37.85
C GLY A 395 -29.66 28.36 -38.14
N PRO A 396 -29.30 29.64 -38.41
CA PRO A 396 -27.95 30.00 -38.85
C PRO A 396 -26.96 29.91 -37.68
N GLY A 397 -26.25 28.79 -37.60
CA GLY A 397 -25.05 28.63 -36.76
C GLY A 397 -25.24 27.93 -35.41
N LEU A 398 -26.44 27.43 -35.07
CA LEU A 398 -26.68 26.68 -33.83
C LEU A 398 -27.18 25.26 -34.15
N GLY A 399 -26.32 24.27 -33.90
CA GLY A 399 -26.68 22.86 -33.97
C GLY A 399 -27.24 22.41 -32.63
N VAL A 400 -28.50 21.95 -32.58
CA VAL A 400 -29.08 21.33 -31.38
C VAL A 400 -28.75 19.85 -31.40
N ILE A 401 -28.24 19.34 -30.28
CA ILE A 401 -27.89 17.93 -30.13
C ILE A 401 -29.10 17.16 -29.57
N PHE A 402 -29.50 16.10 -30.27
CA PHE A 402 -30.53 15.16 -29.87
C PHE A 402 -29.92 13.81 -29.54
N PHE A 403 -30.57 13.09 -28.63
CA PHE A 403 -30.11 11.78 -28.17
C PHE A 403 -31.18 10.73 -28.42
N LEU A 404 -30.78 9.64 -29.04
CA LEU A 404 -31.66 8.53 -29.40
C LEU A 404 -31.16 7.24 -28.74
N GLY A 405 -32.09 6.46 -28.21
CA GLY A 405 -31.79 5.22 -27.50
C GLY A 405 -30.99 5.45 -26.21
N ASN A 406 -29.95 4.65 -25.99
CA ASN A 406 -29.12 4.70 -24.79
C ASN A 406 -28.01 5.77 -24.85
N ALA A 407 -27.97 6.60 -25.89
CA ALA A 407 -26.95 7.63 -26.04
C ALA A 407 -26.88 8.60 -24.84
N SER A 408 -27.98 8.74 -24.10
CA SER A 408 -28.04 9.52 -22.87
C SER A 408 -27.15 8.98 -21.74
N GLN A 409 -26.86 7.68 -21.70
CA GLN A 409 -25.96 7.07 -20.70
C GLN A 409 -24.50 7.36 -21.00
N VAL A 410 -24.16 7.53 -22.29
CA VAL A 410 -22.80 7.82 -22.72
C VAL A 410 -22.41 9.27 -22.42
N LEU A 411 -23.39 10.16 -22.35
CA LEU A 411 -23.18 11.55 -21.96
C LEU A 411 -22.85 11.68 -20.48
N GLY A 412 -21.69 12.27 -20.19
CA GLY A 412 -21.15 12.33 -18.83
C GLY A 412 -20.21 11.17 -18.51
N SER A 413 -20.00 10.26 -19.46
CA SER A 413 -18.85 9.37 -19.44
C SER A 413 -17.56 10.16 -19.71
N PRO A 414 -16.38 9.63 -19.31
CA PRO A 414 -15.10 10.20 -19.70
C PRO A 414 -14.81 10.16 -21.21
N TYR A 415 -15.58 9.37 -21.97
CA TYR A 415 -15.39 9.13 -23.40
C TYR A 415 -16.20 10.09 -24.27
N ILE A 416 -17.39 10.48 -23.80
CA ILE A 416 -18.28 11.41 -24.50
C ILE A 416 -18.75 12.49 -23.53
N GLY A 417 -18.16 13.67 -23.69
CA GLY A 417 -18.49 14.87 -22.93
C GLY A 417 -19.29 15.87 -23.75
N LEU A 418 -19.88 16.83 -23.05
CA LEU A 418 -20.43 18.05 -23.63
C LEU A 418 -19.67 19.24 -23.04
N ASP A 419 -19.10 20.09 -23.88
CA ASP A 419 -18.54 21.37 -23.44
C ASP A 419 -19.67 22.37 -23.12
N ASP A 420 -20.75 22.32 -23.91
CA ASP A 420 -22.00 23.02 -23.68
C ASP A 420 -23.19 22.28 -24.34
N ARG A 421 -24.40 22.86 -24.31
CA ARG A 421 -25.62 22.26 -24.90
C ARG A 421 -25.51 21.98 -26.42
N TYR A 422 -24.56 22.60 -27.11
CA TYR A 422 -24.42 22.61 -28.57
C TYR A 422 -23.11 21.95 -29.05
N ASN A 423 -22.14 21.74 -28.16
CA ASN A 423 -20.81 21.24 -28.48
C ASN A 423 -20.49 19.94 -27.71
N ALA A 424 -20.43 18.84 -28.46
CA ALA A 424 -19.95 17.56 -27.95
C ALA A 424 -18.43 17.41 -28.12
N HIS A 425 -17.80 16.73 -27.17
CA HIS A 425 -16.40 16.35 -27.21
C HIS A 425 -16.27 14.83 -27.09
N PHE A 426 -15.56 14.22 -28.03
CA PHE A 426 -15.34 12.77 -28.08
C PHE A 426 -13.88 12.43 -27.77
N ASN A 427 -13.64 11.80 -26.63
CA ASN A 427 -12.37 11.21 -26.26
C ASN A 427 -12.43 9.68 -26.38
N ILE A 428 -12.69 9.22 -27.59
CA ILE A 428 -12.81 7.80 -27.93
C ILE A 428 -11.51 7.33 -28.56
N SER A 429 -10.98 6.23 -28.04
CA SER A 429 -9.83 5.51 -28.60
C SER A 429 -10.01 4.02 -28.38
N ALA A 430 -9.37 3.18 -29.21
CA ALA A 430 -9.40 1.73 -29.06
C ALA A 430 -9.06 1.28 -27.63
N ALA A 431 -7.91 1.73 -27.11
CA ALA A 431 -7.46 1.41 -25.75
C ALA A 431 -8.41 1.93 -24.66
N GLY A 432 -9.03 3.10 -24.87
CA GLY A 432 -10.00 3.66 -23.91
C GLY A 432 -11.27 2.82 -23.79
N ILE A 433 -11.80 2.37 -24.93
CA ILE A 433 -13.00 1.52 -24.99
C ILE A 433 -12.69 0.10 -24.52
N GLU A 434 -11.56 -0.49 -24.91
CA GLU A 434 -11.12 -1.79 -24.36
C GLU A 434 -11.01 -1.75 -22.84
N ARG A 435 -10.44 -0.67 -22.29
CA ARG A 435 -10.34 -0.48 -20.84
C ARG A 435 -11.72 -0.39 -20.18
N TYR A 436 -12.65 0.37 -20.76
CA TYR A 436 -14.03 0.42 -20.27
C TYR A 436 -14.66 -0.98 -20.21
N LEU A 437 -14.55 -1.73 -21.31
CA LEU A 437 -15.13 -3.07 -21.42
C LEU A 437 -14.50 -4.03 -20.40
N GLN A 438 -13.18 -3.97 -20.22
CA GLN A 438 -12.46 -4.70 -19.17
C GLN A 438 -12.93 -4.31 -17.76
N ASP A 439 -13.13 -3.01 -17.49
CA ASP A 439 -13.58 -2.53 -16.18
C ASP A 439 -14.99 -3.03 -15.85
N VAL A 440 -15.87 -3.21 -16.85
CA VAL A 440 -17.18 -3.87 -16.67
C VAL A 440 -17.00 -5.33 -16.25
N VAL A 441 -16.10 -6.08 -16.90
CA VAL A 441 -15.80 -7.48 -16.52
C VAL A 441 -15.33 -7.57 -15.08
N ILE A 442 -14.34 -6.75 -14.69
CA ILE A 442 -13.80 -6.74 -13.32
C ILE A 442 -14.91 -6.41 -12.31
N SER A 443 -15.75 -5.45 -12.65
CA SER A 443 -16.85 -5.01 -11.79
C SER A 443 -17.85 -6.14 -11.50
N THR A 444 -18.00 -7.14 -12.37
CA THR A 444 -18.93 -8.25 -12.13
C THR A 444 -18.65 -9.04 -10.83
N ILE A 445 -17.44 -8.95 -10.27
CA ILE A 445 -17.13 -9.48 -8.93
C ILE A 445 -18.05 -8.89 -7.87
N SER A 446 -18.41 -7.61 -7.98
CA SER A 446 -19.30 -6.94 -7.02
C SER A 446 -20.72 -7.47 -7.03
N LEU A 447 -21.11 -8.26 -8.04
CA LEU A 447 -22.42 -8.93 -8.07
C LEU A 447 -22.48 -10.11 -7.11
N GLY A 448 -21.33 -10.69 -6.73
CA GLY A 448 -21.25 -11.75 -5.72
C GLY A 448 -22.13 -12.98 -6.00
N MET A 449 -22.39 -13.31 -7.27
CA MET A 449 -23.34 -14.37 -7.63
C MET A 449 -22.83 -15.78 -7.32
N SER A 450 -21.53 -15.92 -7.03
CA SER A 450 -20.87 -17.20 -6.75
C SER A 450 -19.79 -17.01 -5.69
N THR A 451 -19.15 -18.10 -5.29
CA THR A 451 -18.00 -18.07 -4.39
C THR A 451 -16.77 -18.64 -5.11
N HIS A 452 -15.60 -18.09 -4.79
CA HIS A 452 -14.34 -18.58 -5.33
C HIS A 452 -14.14 -20.04 -4.91
N ASN A 453 -13.69 -20.86 -5.85
CA ASN A 453 -13.40 -22.26 -5.58
C ASN A 453 -12.02 -22.40 -4.92
N GLY A 454 -12.01 -22.79 -3.65
CA GLY A 454 -10.79 -22.95 -2.87
C GLY A 454 -10.34 -21.70 -2.14
N ASP A 455 -9.20 -21.85 -1.46
CA ASP A 455 -8.67 -20.89 -0.50
C ASP A 455 -7.93 -19.75 -1.21
N ILE A 456 -8.21 -18.50 -0.81
CA ILE A 456 -7.49 -17.32 -1.29
C ILE A 456 -6.50 -16.87 -0.22
N ASN A 457 -5.23 -16.75 -0.61
CA ASN A 457 -4.22 -16.13 0.23
C ASN A 457 -4.36 -14.60 0.13
N ALA A 458 -4.50 -13.97 1.30
CA ALA A 458 -4.60 -12.54 1.46
C ALA A 458 -3.58 -12.04 2.48
N SER A 459 -3.37 -10.72 2.48
CA SER A 459 -2.61 -10.00 3.48
C SER A 459 -3.46 -8.87 4.04
N ILE A 460 -3.77 -8.94 5.34
CA ILE A 460 -4.49 -7.87 6.04
C ILE A 460 -3.53 -6.82 6.56
N GLY A 461 -4.02 -5.59 6.61
CA GLY A 461 -3.32 -4.47 7.21
C GLY A 461 -3.21 -4.61 8.72
N ALA A 462 -1.99 -4.49 9.23
CA ALA A 462 -1.70 -4.48 10.65
C ALA A 462 -0.65 -3.43 10.99
N GLU A 463 -0.67 -2.98 12.23
CA GLU A 463 0.42 -2.21 12.81
C GLU A 463 1.61 -3.12 13.05
N VAL A 464 2.75 -2.79 12.43
CA VAL A 464 3.98 -3.57 12.46
C VAL A 464 5.12 -2.72 13.00
N TYR A 465 5.93 -3.32 13.87
CA TYR A 465 7.17 -2.70 14.32
C TYR A 465 8.20 -2.66 13.19
N GLN A 466 8.74 -1.48 12.92
CA GLN A 466 9.77 -1.26 11.92
C GLN A 466 11.00 -0.61 12.55
N PHE A 467 12.12 -1.33 12.52
CA PHE A 467 13.43 -0.83 12.88
C PHE A 467 14.12 -0.22 11.64
N SER A 468 13.47 0.78 11.04
CA SER A 468 13.94 1.45 9.82
C SER A 468 15.06 2.45 10.09
N GLU A 469 15.01 3.13 11.23
CA GLU A 469 15.94 4.21 11.60
C GLU A 469 17.17 3.67 12.33
N LYS A 470 17.82 2.63 11.78
CA LYS A 470 19.02 2.00 12.39
C LYS A 470 20.14 3.01 12.63
N VAL A 471 20.21 4.04 11.78
CA VAL A 471 21.18 5.12 11.92
C VAL A 471 20.98 5.89 13.22
N GLN A 472 19.75 6.18 13.64
CA GLN A 472 19.47 6.88 14.90
C GLN A 472 19.96 6.06 16.10
N PHE A 473 19.73 4.74 16.07
CA PHE A 473 20.21 3.82 17.10
C PHE A 473 21.75 3.74 17.16
N ILE A 474 22.38 3.49 16.01
CA ILE A 474 23.84 3.30 15.93
C ILE A 474 24.57 4.62 16.18
N ALA A 475 24.08 5.75 15.66
CA ALA A 475 24.70 7.06 15.86
C ALA A 475 24.58 7.54 17.31
N GLY A 476 23.42 7.34 17.95
CA GLY A 476 23.21 7.69 19.36
C GLY A 476 24.18 6.94 20.27
N TYR A 477 24.19 5.61 20.22
CA TYR A 477 25.12 4.81 21.03
C TYR A 477 26.58 4.96 20.61
N GLY A 478 26.86 5.10 19.32
CA GLY A 478 28.20 5.38 18.80
C GLY A 478 28.79 6.67 19.38
N ALA A 479 28.01 7.75 19.40
CA ALA A 479 28.42 9.02 19.99
C ALA A 479 28.71 8.87 21.49
N CYS A 480 27.83 8.19 22.24
CA CYS A 480 28.03 7.90 23.66
C CYS A 480 29.35 7.13 23.93
N ILE A 481 29.66 6.11 23.14
CA ILE A 481 30.91 5.35 23.26
C ILE A 481 32.12 6.22 22.92
N VAL A 482 32.07 6.99 21.83
CA VAL A 482 33.17 7.88 21.43
C VAL A 482 33.47 8.91 22.52
N ILE A 483 32.44 9.50 23.11
CA ILE A 483 32.57 10.42 24.26
C ILE A 483 33.24 9.71 25.45
N ALA A 484 32.73 8.53 25.82
CA ALA A 484 33.23 7.75 26.94
C ALA A 484 34.71 7.35 26.77
N LEU A 485 35.07 6.84 25.58
CA LEU A 485 36.45 6.48 25.25
C LEU A 485 37.37 7.69 25.19
N SER A 486 36.89 8.83 24.69
CA SER A 486 37.68 10.08 24.65
C SER A 486 38.04 10.56 26.05
N ILE A 487 37.09 10.53 26.99
CA ILE A 487 37.34 10.91 28.39
C ILE A 487 38.25 9.89 29.08
N PHE A 488 38.06 8.60 28.82
CA PHE A 488 38.94 7.55 29.34
C PHE A 488 40.38 7.71 28.84
N ALA A 489 40.59 7.87 27.54
CA ALA A 489 41.90 8.10 26.94
C ALA A 489 42.54 9.38 27.50
N PHE A 490 41.75 10.45 27.67
CA PHE A 490 42.22 11.68 28.29
C PHE A 490 42.69 11.47 29.74
N SER A 491 41.95 10.68 30.52
CA SER A 491 42.33 10.33 31.90
C SER A 491 43.60 9.48 32.00
N HIS A 492 43.96 8.77 30.92
CA HIS A 492 45.05 7.81 30.88
C HIS A 492 46.33 8.33 30.20
N PHE A 493 46.21 9.11 29.12
CA PHE A 493 47.36 9.47 28.25
C PHE A 493 47.78 10.95 28.30
N LEU A 494 46.90 11.88 28.72
CA LEU A 494 47.14 13.34 28.56
C LEU A 494 47.54 14.07 29.87
N THR A 495 48.06 13.31 30.83
CA THR A 495 48.61 13.81 32.11
C THR A 495 49.91 13.12 32.49
#